data_AF-A0A8T8BX88-F1
#
_entry.id   AF-A0A8T8BX88-F1
#
_cell.length_a   1.000
_cell.length_b   1.000
_cell.length_c   1.000
_cell.angle_alpha   90.00
_cell.angle_beta   90.00
_cell.angle_gamma   90.00
#
_symmetry.space_group_name_H-M   'P 1'
#
loop_
_entity.id
_entity.type
_entity.pdbx_description
1 polymer ?
#
loop_
_entity_poly.entity_id
_entity_poly.type
_entity_poly.pdbx_seq_one_letter_code
_entity_poly.pdbx_strand_id
1 'polypeptide(L)'
;MEYRIQIASDVIRDGLGLELINATNQVCAEIFRCDSDNTLKISLFAEDLPFVQVENLVLIARKELVRYEDGTPLPSAIPLQSS
;
A
#
# COMPACT_ATOMS: atom_id res chain seq x y z
N MET A 1 19.96 -1.33 3.66
CA MET A 1 19.32 -0.18 2.98
C MET A 1 18.15 0.23 3.83
N GLU A 2 18.11 1.49 4.24
CA GLU A 2 17.06 1.99 5.11
C GLU A 2 15.84 2.37 4.27
N TYR A 3 14.69 1.80 4.63
CA TYR A 3 13.39 2.12 4.08
C TYR A 3 12.48 2.54 5.23
N ARG A 4 11.61 3.51 4.97
CA ARG A 4 10.54 3.91 5.89
C ARG A 4 9.21 3.88 5.19
N ILE A 5 8.15 3.78 5.99
CA ILE A 5 6.78 3.83 5.51
C ILE A 5 6.14 5.13 6.01
N GLN A 6 5.33 5.76 5.16
CA GLN A 6 4.47 6.86 5.58
C GLN A 6 3.06 6.69 5.03
N ILE A 7 2.08 7.23 5.75
CA ILE A 7 0.70 7.37 5.29
C ILE A 7 0.58 8.73 4.61
N ALA A 8 -0.04 8.76 3.42
CA ALA A 8 -0.28 9.97 2.64
C ALA A 8 -1.77 10.05 2.29
N SER A 9 -2.46 11.10 2.74
CA SER A 9 -3.84 11.36 2.32
C SER A 9 -3.83 12.15 1.01
N ASP A 10 -4.70 11.78 0.08
CA ASP A 10 -4.83 12.46 -1.21
C ASP A 10 -6.28 12.86 -1.47
N VAL A 11 -6.54 14.17 -1.40
CA VAL A 11 -7.87 14.76 -1.62
C VAL A 11 -8.27 14.71 -3.10
N ILE A 12 -7.32 14.69 -4.03
CA ILE A 12 -7.61 14.71 -5.47
C ILE A 12 -7.97 13.30 -5.95
N ARG A 13 -7.23 12.29 -5.46
CA ARG A 13 -7.50 10.86 -5.74
C ARG A 13 -8.53 10.25 -4.79
N ASP A 14 -9.06 11.04 -3.87
CA ASP A 14 -10.08 10.67 -2.89
C ASP A 14 -9.72 9.37 -2.16
N GLY A 15 -8.62 9.41 -1.41
CA GLY A 15 -8.11 8.19 -0.79
C GLY A 15 -6.91 8.34 0.12
N LEU A 16 -6.38 7.19 0.51
CA LEU A 16 -5.26 7.04 1.43
C LEU A 16 -4.18 6.13 0.85
N GLY A 17 -2.97 6.66 0.74
CA GLY A 17 -1.77 5.97 0.31
C GLY A 17 -0.89 5.54 1.48
N LEU A 18 -0.21 4.41 1.30
CA LEU A 18 0.90 3.96 2.11
C LEU A 18 2.14 3.89 1.21
N GLU A 19 3.12 4.74 1.50
CA GLU A 19 4.29 4.92 0.64
C GLU A 19 5.53 4.28 1.26
N LEU A 20 6.29 3.53 0.46
CA LEU A 20 7.61 3.02 0.79
C LEU A 20 8.67 4.00 0.30
N ILE A 21 9.48 4.53 1.21
CA ILE A 21 10.43 5.61 0.93
C ILE A 21 11.84 5.14 1.25
N ASN A 22 12.77 5.35 0.32
CA ASN A 22 14.18 5.00 0.51
C ASN A 22 14.95 6.08 1.31
N ALA A 23 16.22 5.79 1.62
CA ALA A 23 17.11 6.70 2.34
C ALA A 23 17.35 8.06 1.64
N THR A 24 17.06 8.18 0.34
CA THR A 24 17.17 9.43 -0.42
C THR A 24 15.85 10.22 -0.47
N ASN A 25 14.85 9.83 0.32
CA ASN A 25 13.50 10.40 0.34
C ASN A 25 12.71 10.23 -0.97
N GLN A 26 13.03 9.22 -1.77
CA GLN A 26 12.24 8.91 -2.97
C GLN A 26 11.16 7.88 -2.63
N VAL A 27 9.93 8.13 -3.08
CA VAL A 27 8.83 7.17 -3.04
C VAL A 27 9.13 6.06 -4.06
N CYS A 28 9.39 4.86 -3.55
CA CYS A 28 9.76 3.70 -4.34
C CYS A 28 8.56 2.82 -4.69
N ALA A 29 7.54 2.79 -3.83
CA ALA A 29 6.29 2.10 -4.06
C ALA A 29 5.17 2.76 -3.26
N GLU A 30 3.93 2.56 -3.70
CA GLU A 30 2.72 3.02 -3.01
C GLU A 30 1.66 1.90 -3.03
N ILE A 31 0.98 1.69 -1.91
CA ILE A 31 -0.33 1.02 -1.90
C ILE A 31 -1.39 2.07 -1.64
N PHE A 32 -2.33 2.24 -2.56
CA PHE A 32 -3.34 3.29 -2.51
C PHE A 32 -4.74 2.68 -2.41
N ARG A 33 -5.48 3.06 -1.36
CA ARG A 33 -6.92 2.83 -1.23
C ARG A 33 -7.64 4.05 -1.81
N CYS A 34 -8.39 3.86 -2.89
CA CYS A 34 -9.23 4.89 -3.48
C CYS A 34 -10.68 4.64 -3.08
N ASP A 35 -11.28 5.63 -2.42
CA ASP A 35 -12.64 5.55 -1.88
C ASP A 35 -13.68 5.86 -2.97
N SER A 36 -13.33 6.65 -3.99
CA SER A 36 -14.24 6.96 -5.12
C SER A 36 -14.56 5.76 -6.04
N ASP A 37 -13.61 4.84 -6.22
CA ASP A 37 -13.75 3.66 -7.08
C ASP A 37 -13.67 2.32 -6.34
N ASN A 38 -13.56 2.35 -5.00
CA ASN A 38 -13.40 1.18 -4.12
C ASN A 38 -12.28 0.23 -4.58
N THR A 39 -11.13 0.80 -4.95
CA THR A 39 -9.94 0.02 -5.34
C THR A 39 -8.79 0.10 -4.35
N LEU A 40 -8.03 -0.99 -4.27
CA LEU A 40 -6.76 -1.07 -3.56
C LEU A 40 -5.68 -1.48 -4.56
N LYS A 41 -4.79 -0.55 -4.92
CA LYS A 41 -3.80 -0.74 -5.98
C LYS A 41 -2.39 -0.63 -5.40
N ILE A 42 -1.45 -1.40 -5.94
CA ILE A 42 -0.01 -1.26 -5.69
C ILE A 42 0.66 -0.68 -6.93
N SER A 43 1.48 0.34 -6.74
CA SER A 43 2.31 0.96 -7.76
C SER A 43 3.78 0.82 -7.34
N LEU A 44 4.63 0.36 -8.25
CA LEU A 44 6.08 0.25 -8.04
C LEU A 44 6.78 1.26 -8.95
N PHE A 45 7.56 2.17 -8.36
CA PHE A 45 8.27 3.23 -9.07
C PHE A 45 9.77 2.97 -9.18
N ALA A 46 10.29 2.08 -8.33
CA ALA A 46 11.68 1.62 -8.36
C ALA A 46 11.75 0.17 -8.82
N GLU A 47 12.81 -0.14 -9.58
CA GLU A 47 13.17 -1.51 -9.95
C GLU A 47 13.90 -2.21 -8.78
N ASP A 48 13.90 -3.55 -8.80
CA ASP A 48 14.64 -4.40 -7.85
C ASP A 48 14.38 -4.09 -6.36
N LEU A 49 13.14 -3.71 -6.02
CA LEU A 49 12.77 -3.49 -4.63
C LEU A 49 12.95 -4.79 -3.81
N PRO A 50 13.62 -4.74 -2.65
CA PRO A 50 13.82 -5.93 -1.84
C PRO A 50 12.48 -6.55 -1.46
N PHE A 51 12.31 -7.85 -1.71
CA PHE A 51 11.08 -8.60 -1.45
C PHE A 51 10.49 -8.30 -0.06
N VAL A 52 11.34 -8.33 0.98
CA VAL A 52 10.95 -8.09 2.38
C VAL A 52 10.35 -6.70 2.61
N GLN A 53 10.72 -5.70 1.81
CA GLN A 53 10.19 -4.34 1.93
C GLN A 53 8.82 -4.23 1.27
N VAL A 54 8.63 -4.88 0.12
CA VAL A 54 7.32 -4.98 -0.54
C VAL A 54 6.35 -5.80 0.31
N GLU A 55 6.81 -6.91 0.88
CA GLU A 55 6.04 -7.73 1.82
C GLU A 55 5.60 -6.92 3.04
N ASN A 56 6.54 -6.22 3.68
CA ASN A 56 6.24 -5.36 4.83
C ASN A 56 5.24 -4.25 4.48
N LEU A 57 5.37 -3.63 3.30
CA LEU A 57 4.42 -2.62 2.82
C LEU A 57 3.01 -3.20 2.70
N VAL A 58 2.86 -4.38 2.10
CA VAL A 58 1.56 -5.06 1.96
C VAL A 58 0.96 -5.41 3.33
N LEU A 59 1.76 -5.90 4.26
CA LEU A 59 1.31 -6.24 5.62
C LEU A 59 0.81 -5.00 6.37
N ILE A 60 1.54 -3.89 6.31
CA ILE A 60 1.14 -2.64 6.96
C ILE A 60 -0.08 -2.04 6.28
N ALA A 61 -0.18 -2.08 4.95
CA ALA A 61 -1.34 -1.58 4.23
C ALA A 61 -2.64 -2.27 4.67
N ARG A 62 -2.60 -3.60 4.89
CA ARG A 62 -3.78 -4.33 5.41
C ARG A 62 -4.19 -3.91 6.81
N LYS A 63 -3.24 -3.45 7.63
CA LYS A 63 -3.50 -3.00 9.00
C LYS A 63 -4.00 -1.55 9.03
N GLU A 64 -3.38 -0.68 8.25
CA GLU A 64 -3.55 0.78 8.36
C GLU A 64 -4.58 1.35 7.37
N LEU A 65 -4.73 0.77 6.17
CA LEU A 65 -5.69 1.28 5.18
C LEU A 65 -7.14 0.85 5.47
N VAL A 66 -7.38 -0.14 6.33
CA VAL A 66 -8.72 -0.48 6.86
C VAL A 66 -9.84 -0.49 5.80
N ARG A 67 -11.08 -0.17 6.14
CA ARG A 67 -12.23 -0.12 5.21
C ARG A 67 -12.20 1.13 4.30
N TYR A 68 -12.92 1.05 3.19
CA TYR A 68 -13.30 2.23 2.41
C TYR A 68 -14.25 3.13 3.20
N GLU A 69 -14.42 4.39 2.78
CA GLU A 69 -15.29 5.36 3.48
C GLU A 69 -16.76 4.91 3.58
N ASP A 70 -17.27 4.19 2.58
CA ASP A 70 -18.63 3.63 2.58
C ASP A 70 -18.82 2.46 3.56
N GLY A 71 -17.74 2.03 4.22
CA GLY A 71 -17.73 0.93 5.17
C GLY A 71 -17.34 -0.43 4.57
N THR A 72 -17.20 -0.53 3.25
CA THR A 72 -16.82 -1.76 2.54
C THR A 72 -15.44 -2.24 2.98
N PRO A 73 -15.24 -3.53 3.29
CA PRO A 73 -13.93 -4.04 3.68
C PRO A 73 -12.98 -4.14 2.48
N LEU A 74 -11.66 -4.10 2.73
CA LEU A 74 -10.67 -4.40 1.69
C LEU A 74 -10.81 -5.84 1.19
N PRO A 75 -10.36 -6.12 -0.05
CA PRO A 75 -10.24 -7.48 -0.55
C PRO A 75 -9.44 -8.37 0.40
N SER A 76 -9.99 -9.55 0.68
CA SER A 76 -9.35 -10.56 1.51
C SER A 76 -8.05 -11.06 0.86
N ALA A 77 -7.08 -11.49 1.68
CA ALA A 77 -5.91 -12.17 1.15
C ALA A 77 -6.32 -13.49 0.48
N ILE A 78 -5.67 -13.83 -0.63
CA ILE A 78 -5.84 -15.14 -1.25
C ILE A 78 -5.14 -16.16 -0.33
N PRO A 79 -5.84 -17.20 0.16
CA PRO A 79 -5.20 -18.23 0.98
C PRO A 79 -4.10 -18.93 0.17
N LEU A 80 -2.94 -19.13 0.79
CA LEU A 80 -1.93 -20.03 0.23
C LEU A 80 -2.53 -21.44 0.22
N GLN A 81 -2.78 -22.00 -0.97
CA GLN A 81 -3.19 -23.39 -1.08
C GLN A 81 -2.03 -24.27 -0.62
N SER A 82 -2.22 -25.00 0.47
CA SER A 82 -1.31 -26.06 0.86
C SER A 82 -1.56 -27.24 -0.08
N SER A 83 -0.64 -27.46 -1.02
CA SER A 83 -0.59 -28.67 -1.85
C SER A 83 -0.03 -29.84 -1.07
#